data_AF-A0A2R6NLI2-F1
#
_entry.id   AF-A0A2R6NLI2-F1
#
_cell.length_a   1.000
_cell.length_b   1.000
_cell.length_c   1.000
_cell.angle_alpha   90.00
_cell.angle_beta   90.00
_cell.angle_gamma   90.00
#
_symmetry.space_group_name_H-M   'P 1'
#
loop_
_entity.id
_entity.type
_entity.pdbx_description
1 polymer ?
#
loop_
_entity_poly.entity_id
_entity_poly.type
_entity_poly.pdbx_seq_one_letter_code
_entity_poly.pdbx_strand_id
1 'polypeptide(L)'
;MSSRFANNRTNRKSSNAENLAPRAKHVPYKAMRLASPDPVRNSSIRRRNRILSGPNHIQHKAKRLKLHRPNVAVTLPTPPTSRAASVAEMSDIEFAESQPGQSKIRLPRRLRRPVFKRIDPEVLAAVDPATLTNVPAEYVRRGLEALGPNMMKVLSGVKAEPFTTEPFAGLPKELVVLVNDLSAEMPTHMLAIHHASAPTAPRAKVTMFPTHNIVLASHCANLPSLPRSHPATPTLPGSPLSLPVFSFALPHPESYGHLQSFLYQKNAHLFIASLLPRVAPQELLQAAQKKTVLAFAGVLADTFTPQVILRHAKFTHGLYMNMCVLGIQDDRMWYLLNIAWEVILLAAAISSRNSAAQQ
;
A
#
# COMPACT_ATOMS: atom_id res chain seq x y z
N MET A 1 31.70 72.76 -64.33
CA MET A 1 31.76 71.45 -65.02
C MET A 1 31.84 70.36 -63.97
N SER A 2 31.12 69.24 -64.14
CA SER A 2 31.28 67.94 -63.44
C SER A 2 31.23 67.90 -61.90
N SER A 3 30.75 66.85 -61.24
CA SER A 3 29.68 65.90 -61.61
C SER A 3 29.13 65.30 -60.29
N ARG A 4 27.81 65.23 -60.11
CA ARG A 4 27.20 64.51 -58.98
C ARG A 4 26.91 63.08 -59.42
N PHE A 5 27.44 62.06 -58.74
CA PHE A 5 26.77 60.76 -58.49
C PHE A 5 27.58 59.93 -57.47
N ALA A 6 27.02 59.71 -56.28
CA ALA A 6 27.51 58.73 -55.31
C ALA A 6 26.45 57.64 -55.16
N ASN A 7 26.77 56.41 -55.56
CA ASN A 7 25.78 55.35 -55.71
C ASN A 7 25.56 54.58 -54.40
N ASN A 8 24.30 54.41 -53.98
CA ASN A 8 23.96 53.94 -52.63
C ASN A 8 23.50 52.46 -52.61
N ARG A 9 24.48 51.55 -52.50
CA ARG A 9 24.36 50.09 -52.22
C ARG A 9 25.65 49.68 -51.47
N THR A 10 25.66 48.81 -50.46
CA THR A 10 24.74 47.71 -50.10
C THR A 10 24.60 47.54 -48.57
N ASN A 11 23.41 47.16 -48.11
CA ASN A 11 23.22 45.93 -47.31
C ASN A 11 21.73 45.65 -47.07
N ARG A 12 21.20 44.55 -47.63
CA ARG A 12 19.84 44.08 -47.33
C ARG A 12 19.84 43.43 -45.94
N LYS A 13 19.01 43.93 -45.03
CA LYS A 13 18.68 43.20 -43.79
C LYS A 13 17.91 41.93 -44.17
N SER A 14 18.46 40.76 -43.91
CA SER A 14 17.75 39.47 -43.99
C SER A 14 16.96 39.25 -42.70
N SER A 15 15.64 39.41 -42.77
CA SER A 15 14.72 39.11 -41.67
C SER A 15 14.56 37.59 -41.51
N ASN A 16 15.40 36.98 -40.66
CA ASN A 16 15.31 35.54 -40.35
C ASN A 16 15.85 35.20 -38.94
N ALA A 17 15.50 36.03 -37.95
CA ALA A 17 15.99 35.92 -36.56
C ALA A 17 14.95 35.41 -35.55
N GLU A 18 13.72 35.09 -36.00
CA GLU A 18 12.56 34.88 -35.11
C GLU A 18 12.28 33.39 -34.78
N ASN A 19 13.07 32.45 -35.33
CA ASN A 19 12.94 31.01 -35.10
C ASN A 19 14.22 30.38 -34.51
N LEU A 20 14.78 31.00 -33.46
CA LEU A 20 15.80 30.39 -32.61
C LEU A 20 15.26 30.16 -31.20
N ALA A 21 15.35 28.92 -30.72
CA ALA A 21 14.94 28.55 -29.37
C ALA A 21 15.73 29.34 -28.31
N PRO A 22 15.13 29.68 -27.15
CA PRO A 22 15.75 30.52 -26.14
C PRO A 22 17.05 29.91 -25.60
N ARG A 23 18.17 30.54 -25.93
CA ARG A 23 19.53 30.12 -25.54
C ARG A 23 19.63 30.02 -24.01
N ALA A 24 19.80 28.80 -23.50
CA ALA A 24 19.82 28.52 -22.06
C ALA A 24 20.93 29.33 -21.37
N LYS A 25 20.54 30.21 -20.42
CA LYS A 25 21.49 30.94 -19.58
C LYS A 25 22.10 29.98 -18.56
N HIS A 26 23.42 29.83 -18.58
CA HIS A 26 24.13 28.93 -17.67
C HIS A 26 24.12 29.48 -16.23
N VAL A 27 23.19 28.98 -15.41
CA VAL A 27 23.07 29.39 -14.00
C VAL A 27 24.24 28.80 -13.19
N PRO A 28 24.98 29.60 -12.38
CA PRO A 28 26.09 29.09 -11.58
C PRO A 28 25.60 28.15 -10.46
N TYR A 29 26.34 27.05 -10.26
CA TYR A 29 25.95 25.87 -9.45
C TYR A 29 25.73 26.14 -7.95
N LYS A 30 25.98 27.36 -7.45
CA LYS A 30 25.75 27.76 -6.04
C LYS A 30 24.32 28.22 -5.74
N ALA A 31 23.50 28.54 -6.75
CA ALA A 31 22.17 29.14 -6.54
C ALA A 31 21.05 28.17 -6.11
N MET A 32 21.33 26.87 -5.96
CA MET A 32 20.30 25.84 -5.69
C MET A 32 20.22 25.41 -4.21
N ARG A 33 21.02 26.00 -3.30
CA ARG A 33 20.96 25.73 -1.86
C ARG A 33 20.04 26.70 -1.12
N LEU A 34 18.73 26.48 -1.23
CA LEU A 34 17.74 26.95 -0.25
C LEU A 34 16.54 25.98 -0.26
N ALA A 35 16.75 24.78 0.27
CA ALA A 35 15.66 23.86 0.55
C ALA A 35 14.84 24.43 1.72
N SER A 36 13.71 25.06 1.40
CA SER A 36 12.75 25.52 2.41
C SER A 36 12.23 24.31 3.21
N PRO A 37 12.21 24.35 4.56
CA PRO A 37 11.93 23.19 5.42
C PRO A 37 10.46 22.71 5.41
N ASP A 38 9.63 23.26 4.52
CA ASP A 38 8.19 23.00 4.44
C ASP A 38 7.82 22.29 3.12
N PRO A 39 7.89 20.95 3.06
CA PRO A 39 7.56 20.18 1.84
C PRO A 39 6.07 20.28 1.48
N VAL A 40 5.18 20.50 2.46
CA VAL A 40 3.73 20.59 2.25
C VAL A 40 3.39 21.86 1.46
N ARG A 41 3.87 23.02 1.89
CA ARG A 41 3.70 24.32 1.22
C ARG A 41 4.37 24.33 -0.16
N ASN A 42 5.56 23.75 -0.28
CA ASN A 42 6.24 23.57 -1.56
C ASN A 42 5.41 22.74 -2.56
N SER A 43 4.72 21.68 -2.08
CA SER A 43 3.82 20.89 -2.92
C SER A 43 2.61 21.70 -3.41
N SER A 44 2.03 22.56 -2.55
CA SER A 44 0.90 23.41 -2.90
C SER A 44 1.26 24.47 -3.96
N ILE A 45 2.48 25.03 -3.90
CA ILE A 45 2.98 25.98 -4.91
C ILE A 45 3.11 25.29 -6.28
N ARG A 46 3.74 24.11 -6.32
CA ARG A 46 3.88 23.32 -7.56
C ARG A 46 2.52 22.88 -8.13
N ARG A 47 1.49 22.70 -7.30
CA ARG A 47 0.13 22.33 -7.72
C ARG A 47 -0.64 23.48 -8.38
N ARG A 48 -0.48 24.73 -7.93
CA ARG A 48 -1.14 25.91 -8.56
C ARG A 48 -0.75 26.06 -10.03
N ASN A 49 0.54 25.94 -10.35
CA ASN A 49 1.03 26.05 -11.74
C ASN A 49 0.53 24.91 -12.66
N ARG A 50 -0.08 23.86 -12.11
CA ARG A 50 -0.65 22.72 -12.85
C ARG A 50 -2.17 22.81 -13.04
N ILE A 51 -2.85 23.74 -12.37
CA ILE A 51 -4.32 23.90 -12.44
C ILE A 51 -4.77 24.72 -13.65
N LEU A 52 -3.84 25.42 -14.32
CA LEU A 52 -4.07 26.08 -15.62
C LEU A 52 -4.15 25.09 -16.81
N SER A 53 -4.30 23.79 -16.55
CA SER A 53 -4.52 22.76 -17.57
C SER A 53 -5.36 21.62 -16.98
N GLY A 54 -6.61 21.51 -17.43
CA GLY A 54 -7.55 20.46 -17.01
C GLY A 54 -7.38 19.13 -17.77
N PRO A 55 -8.38 18.21 -17.75
CA PRO A 55 -9.74 18.41 -17.22
C PRO A 55 -10.33 17.27 -16.35
N ASN A 56 -11.52 17.56 -15.82
CA ASN A 56 -12.59 16.65 -15.39
C ASN A 56 -12.47 15.83 -14.09
N HIS A 57 -13.61 15.74 -13.40
CA HIS A 57 -13.82 15.17 -12.07
C HIS A 57 -15.00 14.17 -12.14
N ILE A 58 -14.75 12.90 -11.81
CA ILE A 58 -15.78 11.85 -11.85
C ILE A 58 -16.29 11.58 -10.42
N GLN A 59 -17.60 11.70 -10.22
CA GLN A 59 -18.27 11.40 -8.95
C GLN A 59 -19.04 10.07 -9.04
N HIS A 60 -18.65 9.07 -8.24
CA HIS A 60 -19.39 7.81 -8.15
C HIS A 60 -20.37 7.80 -6.96
N LYS A 61 -21.67 7.90 -7.25
CA LYS A 61 -22.75 7.65 -6.28
C LYS A 61 -23.17 6.18 -6.30
N ALA A 62 -22.86 5.41 -5.27
CA ALA A 62 -23.26 4.01 -5.15
C ALA A 62 -24.70 3.86 -4.62
N LYS A 63 -25.65 3.43 -5.47
CA LYS A 63 -27.01 3.04 -5.04
C LYS A 63 -27.00 1.59 -4.51
N ARG A 64 -27.54 1.37 -3.30
CA ARG A 64 -27.79 0.03 -2.74
C ARG A 64 -29.05 -0.57 -3.36
N LEU A 65 -28.92 -1.56 -4.23
CA LEU A 65 -30.02 -2.45 -4.60
C LEU A 65 -30.11 -3.62 -3.60
N LYS A 66 -31.31 -3.86 -3.06
CA LYS A 66 -31.65 -5.12 -2.39
C LYS A 66 -32.08 -6.12 -3.49
N LEU A 67 -31.50 -7.32 -3.53
CA LEU A 67 -32.05 -8.44 -4.29
C LEU A 67 -32.09 -9.69 -3.41
N HIS A 68 -33.09 -10.54 -3.65
CA HIS A 68 -33.32 -11.78 -2.90
C HIS A 68 -32.33 -12.88 -3.33
N ARG A 69 -32.25 -13.99 -2.58
CA ARG A 69 -31.15 -14.97 -2.67
C ARG A 69 -31.59 -16.31 -3.26
N PRO A 70 -30.95 -16.77 -4.36
CA PRO A 70 -30.70 -18.19 -4.56
C PRO A 70 -29.39 -18.57 -3.83
N ASN A 71 -29.45 -19.58 -2.95
CA ASN A 71 -28.25 -20.28 -2.48
C ASN A 71 -27.96 -21.45 -3.44
N VAL A 72 -26.68 -21.75 -3.69
CA VAL A 72 -26.27 -22.88 -4.53
C VAL A 72 -25.51 -23.89 -3.66
N ALA A 73 -26.13 -25.05 -3.45
CA ALA A 73 -25.48 -26.25 -2.91
C ALA A 73 -24.97 -27.13 -4.08
N VAL A 74 -24.05 -28.05 -3.78
CA VAL A 74 -23.59 -29.12 -4.68
C VAL A 74 -23.36 -30.36 -3.83
N THR A 75 -23.85 -31.51 -4.29
CA THR A 75 -23.75 -32.81 -3.62
C THR A 75 -23.67 -33.90 -4.70
N LEU A 76 -22.94 -34.98 -4.45
CA LEU A 76 -22.83 -36.15 -5.33
C LEU A 76 -23.50 -37.38 -4.68
N PRO A 77 -24.00 -38.36 -5.46
CA PRO A 77 -24.87 -39.42 -4.97
C PRO A 77 -24.14 -40.72 -4.59
N THR A 78 -24.83 -41.56 -3.82
CA THR A 78 -24.53 -43.00 -3.62
C THR A 78 -25.85 -43.81 -3.61
N PRO A 79 -25.83 -45.14 -3.82
CA PRO A 79 -27.01 -45.94 -4.23
C PRO A 79 -28.07 -46.18 -3.12
N PRO A 80 -29.27 -46.70 -3.47
CA PRO A 80 -30.49 -46.36 -2.74
C PRO A 80 -30.91 -47.32 -1.63
N THR A 81 -31.62 -46.79 -0.62
CA THR A 81 -32.71 -47.49 0.07
C THR A 81 -33.80 -46.49 0.46
N SER A 82 -35.06 -46.92 0.49
CA SER A 82 -36.23 -46.12 0.94
C SER A 82 -36.16 -45.90 2.47
N ARG A 83 -36.81 -44.92 3.14
CA ARG A 83 -38.09 -44.25 2.82
C ARG A 83 -38.30 -42.98 3.69
N ALA A 84 -39.15 -42.07 3.21
CA ALA A 84 -39.86 -41.01 3.97
C ALA A 84 -39.04 -39.87 4.62
N ALA A 85 -39.68 -38.70 4.73
CA ALA A 85 -39.06 -37.45 5.17
C ALA A 85 -39.55 -36.98 6.55
N SER A 86 -38.73 -36.17 7.22
CA SER A 86 -39.19 -35.04 8.02
C SER A 86 -38.16 -33.90 7.92
N VAL A 87 -38.56 -32.66 8.18
CA VAL A 87 -37.72 -31.48 7.98
C VAL A 87 -36.87 -31.22 9.22
N ALA A 88 -35.55 -31.31 9.09
CA ALA A 88 -34.62 -30.91 10.14
C ALA A 88 -34.39 -29.39 10.12
N GLU A 89 -34.46 -28.76 11.29
CA GLU A 89 -33.83 -27.46 11.50
C GLU A 89 -32.31 -27.62 11.37
N MET A 90 -31.60 -26.63 10.83
CA MET A 90 -30.14 -26.67 10.68
C MET A 90 -29.49 -25.42 11.28
N SER A 91 -28.65 -25.67 12.28
CA SER A 91 -27.87 -24.73 13.07
C SER A 91 -26.53 -24.36 12.41
N ASP A 92 -25.59 -23.83 13.21
CA ASP A 92 -24.23 -23.52 12.76
C ASP A 92 -23.49 -24.74 12.19
N ILE A 93 -22.54 -24.49 11.27
CA ILE A 93 -21.85 -25.55 10.52
C ILE A 93 -20.81 -26.27 11.40
N GLU A 94 -21.24 -27.34 12.04
CA GLU A 94 -20.38 -28.34 12.69
C GLU A 94 -19.88 -29.41 11.71
N PHE A 95 -18.82 -30.12 12.10
CA PHE A 95 -18.27 -31.30 11.42
C PHE A 95 -17.50 -32.13 12.46
N ALA A 96 -17.80 -33.42 12.60
CA ALA A 96 -17.05 -34.37 13.43
C ALA A 96 -17.28 -35.84 12.96
N GLU A 97 -16.41 -36.82 13.23
CA GLU A 97 -14.95 -36.92 13.00
C GLU A 97 -14.55 -38.43 13.00
N SER A 98 -13.34 -38.96 13.18
CA SER A 98 -12.03 -38.46 13.68
C SER A 98 -10.83 -39.20 13.06
N GLN A 99 -9.79 -38.45 12.67
CA GLN A 99 -8.40 -38.92 12.52
C GLN A 99 -7.48 -37.76 12.93
N PRO A 100 -6.35 -38.00 13.64
CA PRO A 100 -5.64 -36.93 14.33
C PRO A 100 -4.84 -36.02 13.37
N GLY A 101 -4.96 -34.70 13.56
CA GLY A 101 -4.03 -33.70 13.00
C GLY A 101 -4.62 -32.66 12.03
N GLN A 102 -5.83 -32.85 11.51
CA GLN A 102 -6.41 -31.92 10.51
C GLN A 102 -7.10 -30.70 11.15
N SER A 103 -6.37 -29.60 11.30
CA SER A 103 -6.93 -28.32 11.74
C SER A 103 -7.89 -27.70 10.69
N LYS A 104 -9.18 -27.62 11.02
CA LYS A 104 -10.25 -27.08 10.16
C LYS A 104 -10.14 -25.56 10.00
N ILE A 105 -9.57 -25.10 8.89
CA ILE A 105 -9.37 -23.66 8.60
C ILE A 105 -10.69 -23.03 8.14
N ARG A 106 -11.42 -22.39 9.07
CA ARG A 106 -12.59 -21.53 8.75
C ARG A 106 -12.13 -20.17 8.22
N LEU A 107 -12.36 -19.88 6.93
CA LEU A 107 -12.09 -18.58 6.30
C LEU A 107 -13.38 -17.72 6.21
N PRO A 108 -13.33 -16.40 6.49
CA PRO A 108 -14.51 -15.54 6.45
C PRO A 108 -14.96 -15.24 5.01
N ARG A 109 -16.22 -15.53 4.66
CA ARG A 109 -16.77 -15.29 3.30
C ARG A 109 -16.66 -13.84 2.80
N ARG A 110 -16.52 -12.86 3.70
CA ARG A 110 -16.26 -11.44 3.38
C ARG A 110 -15.39 -10.80 4.45
N LEU A 111 -14.47 -9.95 4.02
CA LEU A 111 -13.62 -9.14 4.90
C LEU A 111 -14.40 -7.89 5.32
N ARG A 112 -14.80 -7.79 6.59
CA ARG A 112 -15.55 -6.65 7.11
C ARG A 112 -14.56 -5.56 7.54
N ARG A 113 -14.57 -4.39 6.87
CA ARG A 113 -13.85 -3.22 7.40
C ARG A 113 -14.42 -2.89 8.80
N PRO A 114 -13.57 -2.64 9.82
CA PRO A 114 -14.01 -2.16 11.12
C PRO A 114 -14.76 -0.82 11.04
N VAL A 115 -15.39 -0.41 12.14
CA VAL A 115 -16.01 0.92 12.24
C VAL A 115 -14.98 2.01 11.91
N PHE A 116 -15.38 2.99 11.11
CA PHE A 116 -14.52 4.10 10.72
C PHE A 116 -14.14 4.94 11.94
N LYS A 117 -12.85 4.93 12.29
CA LYS A 117 -12.25 5.81 13.29
C LYS A 117 -11.54 6.95 12.57
N ARG A 118 -11.81 8.21 12.96
CA ARG A 118 -11.03 9.35 12.47
C ARG A 118 -9.58 9.24 12.95
N ILE A 119 -8.66 9.73 12.13
CA ILE A 119 -7.33 10.11 12.61
C ILE A 119 -7.51 11.25 13.61
N ASP A 120 -6.85 11.15 14.75
CA ASP A 120 -6.83 12.19 15.77
C ASP A 120 -5.98 13.39 15.29
N PRO A 121 -6.51 14.63 15.32
CA PRO A 121 -5.74 15.83 14.99
C PRO A 121 -4.48 16.02 15.85
N GLU A 122 -4.52 15.63 17.13
CA GLU A 122 -3.37 15.78 18.05
C GLU A 122 -2.22 14.85 17.67
N VAL A 123 -2.52 13.63 17.20
CA VAL A 123 -1.51 12.68 16.70
C VAL A 123 -0.78 13.25 15.47
N LEU A 124 -1.46 14.00 14.61
CA LEU A 124 -0.82 14.69 13.48
C LEU A 124 -0.03 15.94 13.91
N ALA A 125 -0.60 16.77 14.77
CA ALA A 125 0.10 17.92 15.34
C ALA A 125 1.34 17.51 16.15
N ALA A 126 1.36 16.31 16.74
CA ALA A 126 2.53 15.78 17.44
C ALA A 126 3.73 15.50 16.54
N VAL A 127 3.51 15.18 15.26
CA VAL A 127 4.56 14.89 14.25
C VAL A 127 5.29 16.16 13.83
N ASP A 128 4.55 17.24 13.56
CA ASP A 128 5.08 18.57 13.29
C ASP A 128 4.07 19.63 13.77
N PRO A 129 4.27 20.20 14.97
CA PRO A 129 3.37 21.21 15.52
C PRO A 129 3.33 22.51 14.71
N ALA A 130 4.39 22.82 13.95
CA ALA A 130 4.51 24.08 13.22
C ALA A 130 3.72 24.07 11.90
N THR A 131 3.58 22.91 11.23
CA THR A 131 2.87 22.81 9.95
C THR A 131 1.59 21.99 9.97
N LEU A 132 1.40 21.04 10.91
CA LEU A 132 0.27 20.11 10.91
C LEU A 132 -0.85 20.45 11.89
N THR A 133 -0.66 21.43 12.79
CA THR A 133 -1.71 21.91 13.69
C THR A 133 -2.95 22.36 12.91
N ASN A 134 -4.12 21.82 13.26
CA ASN A 134 -5.41 22.00 12.57
C ASN A 134 -5.46 21.54 11.10
N VAL A 135 -4.44 20.83 10.57
CA VAL A 135 -4.47 20.32 9.19
C VAL A 135 -5.26 19.00 9.11
N PRO A 136 -6.32 18.90 8.28
CA PRO A 136 -7.08 17.66 8.16
C PRO A 136 -6.22 16.51 7.60
N ALA A 137 -6.30 15.34 8.23
CA ALA A 137 -5.55 14.14 7.82
C ALA A 137 -5.70 13.78 6.33
N GLU A 138 -6.84 14.07 5.71
CA GLU A 138 -7.06 13.85 4.29
C GLU A 138 -6.22 14.79 3.40
N TYR A 139 -6.01 16.04 3.81
CA TYR A 139 -5.12 16.97 3.11
C TYR A 139 -3.68 16.46 3.14
N VAL A 140 -3.23 15.97 4.30
CA VAL A 140 -1.90 15.33 4.47
C VAL A 140 -1.75 14.13 3.53
N ARG A 141 -2.73 13.20 3.51
CA ARG A 141 -2.73 12.05 2.58
C ARG A 141 -2.67 12.47 1.10
N ARG A 142 -3.42 13.51 0.69
CA ARG A 142 -3.42 14.07 -0.69
C ARG A 142 -2.11 14.77 -1.08
N GLY A 143 -1.25 15.10 -0.11
CA GLY A 143 0.13 15.54 -0.31
C GLY A 143 1.10 14.36 -0.39
N LEU A 144 0.96 13.41 0.55
CA LEU A 144 1.78 12.20 0.62
C LEU A 144 1.63 11.29 -0.61
N GLU A 145 0.47 11.26 -1.28
CA GLU A 145 0.32 10.55 -2.57
C GLU A 145 1.29 11.06 -3.66
N ALA A 146 1.75 12.32 -3.59
CA ALA A 146 2.72 12.89 -4.53
C ALA A 146 4.19 12.78 -4.07
N LEU A 147 4.44 12.61 -2.77
CA LEU A 147 5.79 12.54 -2.18
C LEU A 147 6.23 11.09 -1.85
N GLY A 148 5.27 10.24 -1.53
CA GLY A 148 5.44 8.88 -1.03
C GLY A 148 6.27 7.96 -1.93
N PRO A 149 6.15 7.99 -3.27
CA PRO A 149 7.03 7.20 -4.15
C PRO A 149 8.52 7.55 -3.96
N ASN A 150 8.86 8.83 -3.78
CA ASN A 150 10.24 9.28 -3.57
C ASN A 150 10.72 8.95 -2.14
N MET A 151 9.85 9.11 -1.14
CA MET A 151 10.13 8.64 0.23
C MET A 151 10.40 7.13 0.27
N MET A 152 9.61 6.32 -0.44
CA MET A 152 9.80 4.86 -0.49
C MET A 152 11.10 4.47 -1.22
N LYS A 153 11.53 5.25 -2.22
CA LYS A 153 12.84 5.09 -2.87
C LYS A 153 13.97 5.29 -1.85
N VAL A 154 13.89 6.33 -1.01
CA VAL A 154 14.82 6.52 0.13
C VAL A 154 14.77 5.33 1.09
N LEU A 155 13.58 4.91 1.55
CA LEU A 155 13.42 3.76 2.45
C LEU A 155 14.02 2.47 1.90
N SER A 156 13.96 2.27 0.58
CA SER A 156 14.51 1.09 -0.11
C SER A 156 16.04 1.15 -0.23
N GLY A 157 16.64 2.32 -0.06
CA GLY A 157 18.09 2.55 0.00
C GLY A 157 18.68 2.58 1.42
N VAL A 158 17.87 2.36 2.46
CA VAL A 158 18.34 2.26 3.85
C VAL A 158 18.92 0.88 4.11
N LYS A 159 20.10 0.82 4.75
CA LYS A 159 20.69 -0.41 5.28
C LYS A 159 20.90 -0.29 6.78
N ALA A 160 20.48 -1.28 7.55
CA ALA A 160 20.87 -1.44 8.95
C ALA A 160 21.93 -2.55 9.05
N GLU A 161 22.83 -2.45 10.02
CA GLU A 161 23.72 -3.56 10.35
C GLU A 161 22.94 -4.69 11.05
N PRO A 162 23.27 -5.98 10.81
CA PRO A 162 22.62 -7.08 11.51
C PRO A 162 22.97 -7.06 13.01
N PHE A 163 21.97 -7.12 13.86
CA PHE A 163 22.12 -7.24 15.31
C PHE A 163 21.30 -8.42 15.84
N THR A 164 21.79 -9.06 16.91
CA THR A 164 21.07 -10.15 17.57
C THR A 164 19.98 -9.62 18.49
N THR A 165 18.79 -10.21 18.42
CA THR A 165 17.62 -9.90 19.27
C THR A 165 17.41 -10.99 20.33
N GLU A 166 18.51 -11.53 20.85
CA GLU A 166 18.50 -12.60 21.87
C GLU A 166 19.08 -12.09 23.20
N PRO A 167 18.26 -12.00 24.28
CA PRO A 167 16.81 -12.19 24.31
C PRO A 167 16.06 -11.01 23.65
N PHE A 168 14.77 -11.19 23.32
CA PHE A 168 13.91 -10.18 22.67
C PHE A 168 13.88 -8.81 23.39
N ALA A 169 14.13 -8.79 24.69
CA ALA A 169 14.27 -7.56 25.48
C ALA A 169 15.47 -6.68 25.06
N GLY A 170 16.42 -7.20 24.27
CA GLY A 170 17.58 -6.51 23.74
C GLY A 170 17.34 -5.66 22.49
N LEU A 171 16.08 -5.38 22.11
CA LEU A 171 15.78 -4.41 21.04
C LEU A 171 16.36 -3.03 21.42
N PRO A 172 17.28 -2.46 20.61
CA PRO A 172 17.93 -1.20 20.95
C PRO A 172 16.95 -0.03 20.81
N LYS A 173 17.11 1.02 21.64
CA LYS A 173 16.23 2.20 21.63
C LYS A 173 16.42 3.08 20.39
N GLU A 174 17.63 3.10 19.85
CA GLU A 174 17.99 3.72 18.57
C GLU A 174 18.79 2.72 17.74
N LEU A 175 18.69 2.82 16.42
CA LEU A 175 19.45 2.02 15.47
C LEU A 175 20.12 2.94 14.45
N VAL A 176 21.44 2.80 14.31
CA VAL A 176 22.20 3.49 13.27
C VAL A 176 21.96 2.79 11.93
N VAL A 177 21.62 3.56 10.90
CA VAL A 177 21.41 3.06 9.54
C VAL A 177 22.20 3.88 8.52
N LEU A 178 22.60 3.25 7.43
CA LEU A 178 23.28 3.89 6.31
C LEU A 178 22.25 4.22 5.22
N VAL A 179 22.09 5.50 4.89
CA VAL A 179 21.11 5.95 3.88
C VAL A 179 21.80 6.22 2.56
N ASN A 180 21.55 5.38 1.55
CA ASN A 180 22.25 5.44 0.25
C ASN A 180 21.57 6.37 -0.77
N ASP A 181 20.42 6.94 -0.44
CA ASP A 181 19.67 7.86 -1.31
C ASP A 181 19.16 9.05 -0.51
N LEU A 182 19.58 10.26 -0.92
CA LEU A 182 19.27 11.53 -0.25
C LEU A 182 18.36 12.42 -1.11
N SER A 183 17.64 11.85 -2.08
CA SER A 183 16.81 12.61 -3.04
C SER A 183 15.40 13.00 -2.53
N ALA A 184 15.04 12.64 -1.31
CA ALA A 184 13.78 12.99 -0.64
C ALA A 184 13.97 13.03 0.89
N GLU A 185 12.86 13.20 1.63
CA GLU A 185 12.83 13.15 3.09
C GLU A 185 13.50 11.89 3.66
N MET A 186 14.13 12.02 4.82
CA MET A 186 14.77 10.92 5.54
C MET A 186 13.75 10.12 6.37
N PRO A 187 13.97 8.80 6.56
CA PRO A 187 13.23 8.05 7.56
C PRO A 187 13.34 8.73 8.93
N THR A 188 12.23 8.82 9.64
CA THR A 188 12.18 9.38 11.01
C THR A 188 12.40 8.32 12.08
N HIS A 189 12.08 7.06 11.78
CA HIS A 189 11.99 5.97 12.75
C HIS A 189 12.37 4.65 12.08
N MET A 190 12.76 3.68 12.91
CA MET A 190 12.85 2.28 12.53
C MET A 190 11.76 1.49 13.26
N LEU A 191 10.95 0.71 12.54
CA LEU A 191 9.89 -0.10 13.15
C LEU A 191 10.39 -1.52 13.41
N ALA A 192 10.33 -1.97 14.67
CA ALA A 192 10.64 -3.34 15.06
C ALA A 192 9.35 -4.17 15.13
N ILE A 193 8.96 -4.81 14.03
CA ILE A 193 7.67 -5.48 13.89
C ILE A 193 7.83 -6.99 14.10
N HIS A 194 6.97 -7.54 14.96
CA HIS A 194 7.02 -8.93 15.42
C HIS A 194 5.61 -9.53 15.55
N HIS A 195 5.50 -10.85 15.74
CA HIS A 195 4.21 -11.48 16.04
C HIS A 195 3.82 -11.27 17.51
N ALA A 196 2.53 -11.32 17.84
CA ALA A 196 2.06 -11.13 19.23
C ALA A 196 2.64 -12.17 20.22
N SER A 197 2.95 -13.39 19.75
CA SER A 197 3.60 -14.43 20.55
C SER A 197 5.13 -14.34 20.62
N ALA A 198 5.74 -13.30 20.05
CA ALA A 198 7.19 -13.16 19.99
C ALA A 198 7.86 -12.85 21.36
N PRO A 199 7.29 -12.00 22.26
CA PRO A 199 7.95 -11.67 23.53
C PRO A 199 8.13 -12.87 24.48
N THR A 200 7.38 -13.95 24.28
CA THR A 200 7.45 -15.20 25.05
C THR A 200 8.17 -16.33 24.29
N ALA A 201 8.69 -16.08 23.09
CA ALA A 201 9.34 -17.08 22.26
C ALA A 201 10.88 -16.96 22.37
N PRO A 202 11.63 -18.05 22.62
CA PRO A 202 13.08 -18.02 22.79
C PRO A 202 13.87 -17.83 21.46
N ARG A 203 13.18 -17.55 20.35
CA ARG A 203 13.73 -17.15 19.03
C ARG A 203 12.72 -16.25 18.31
N ALA A 204 12.62 -15.01 18.77
CA ALA A 204 11.63 -14.04 18.29
C ALA A 204 12.02 -13.45 16.92
N LYS A 205 11.37 -13.87 15.82
CA LYS A 205 11.56 -13.23 14.51
C LYS A 205 11.00 -11.80 14.53
N VAL A 206 11.88 -10.81 14.62
CA VAL A 206 11.60 -9.38 14.41
C VAL A 206 12.02 -9.00 12.99
N THR A 207 11.24 -8.14 12.32
CA THR A 207 11.59 -7.55 11.03
C THR A 207 11.62 -6.03 11.15
N MET A 208 12.72 -5.43 10.72
CA MET A 208 13.00 -4.00 10.84
C MET A 208 12.54 -3.25 9.57
N PHE A 209 11.72 -2.21 9.72
CA PHE A 209 11.23 -1.39 8.60
C PHE A 209 11.45 0.11 8.85
N PRO A 210 12.29 0.81 8.07
CA PRO A 210 12.46 2.26 8.21
C PRO A 210 11.18 2.98 7.76
N THR A 211 10.82 4.10 8.40
CA THR A 211 9.53 4.78 8.14
C THR A 211 9.53 6.28 8.45
N HIS A 212 8.50 6.97 7.94
CA HIS A 212 8.20 8.37 8.20
C HIS A 212 6.92 8.47 9.05
N ASN A 213 7.01 9.07 10.24
CA ASN A 213 5.92 9.15 11.22
C ASN A 213 4.62 9.72 10.59
N ILE A 214 4.75 10.79 9.79
CA ILE A 214 3.63 11.43 9.07
C ILE A 214 2.80 10.47 8.20
N VAL A 215 3.40 9.42 7.64
CA VAL A 215 2.69 8.43 6.80
C VAL A 215 1.89 7.47 7.66
N LEU A 216 2.39 7.09 8.84
CA LEU A 216 1.63 6.27 9.79
C LEU A 216 0.53 7.09 10.46
N ALA A 217 0.87 8.25 11.02
CA ALA A 217 -0.08 9.15 11.69
C ALA A 217 -1.26 9.56 10.78
N SER A 218 -1.03 9.78 9.48
CA SER A 218 -2.10 10.14 8.54
C SER A 218 -2.94 8.97 8.01
N HIS A 219 -2.52 7.71 8.20
CA HIS A 219 -3.20 6.53 7.67
C HIS A 219 -3.69 5.51 8.72
N CYS A 220 -3.07 5.44 9.90
CA CYS A 220 -3.29 4.38 10.90
C CYS A 220 -4.03 4.93 12.13
N ALA A 221 -5.36 4.79 12.18
CA ALA A 221 -6.17 5.37 13.26
C ALA A 221 -5.98 4.72 14.64
N ASN A 222 -5.31 3.56 14.72
CA ASN A 222 -5.13 2.80 15.96
C ASN A 222 -3.67 2.70 16.42
N LEU A 223 -2.71 3.21 15.64
CA LEU A 223 -1.32 3.29 16.08
C LEU A 223 -1.20 4.44 17.11
N PRO A 224 -0.52 4.24 18.26
CA PRO A 224 -0.24 5.35 19.17
C PRO A 224 0.72 6.36 18.54
N SER A 225 0.78 7.57 19.10
CA SER A 225 1.80 8.56 18.73
C SER A 225 3.20 7.98 18.91
N LEU A 226 3.96 7.93 17.82
CA LEU A 226 5.41 7.65 17.88
C LEU A 226 6.13 8.83 18.58
N PRO A 227 7.30 8.59 19.19
CA PRO A 227 8.16 9.65 19.69
C PRO A 227 8.44 10.76 18.66
N ARG A 228 8.81 11.96 19.12
CA ARG A 228 9.31 12.99 18.21
C ARG A 228 10.70 12.60 17.72
N SER A 229 10.91 12.72 16.42
CA SER A 229 12.16 12.38 15.76
C SER A 229 12.33 13.24 14.51
N HIS A 230 13.40 14.03 14.49
CA HIS A 230 13.78 14.91 13.39
C HIS A 230 15.26 14.65 13.05
N PRO A 231 15.58 13.47 12.49
CA PRO A 231 16.97 13.08 12.26
C PRO A 231 17.57 13.95 11.16
N ALA A 232 18.75 14.51 11.42
CA ALA A 232 19.40 15.44 10.51
C ALA A 232 19.80 14.74 9.20
N THR A 233 19.40 15.32 8.06
CA THR A 233 19.71 14.75 6.74
C THR A 233 21.23 14.59 6.55
N PRO A 234 21.76 13.38 6.30
CA PRO A 234 23.18 13.18 6.12
C PRO A 234 23.74 13.98 4.94
N THR A 235 25.01 14.36 5.03
CA THR A 235 25.67 15.20 4.00
C THR A 235 26.13 14.43 2.77
N LEU A 236 26.37 13.11 2.90
CA LEU A 236 26.86 12.23 1.85
C LEU A 236 26.09 10.89 1.86
N PRO A 237 25.76 10.30 0.69
CA PRO A 237 25.17 8.97 0.63
C PRO A 237 26.02 7.91 1.34
N GLY A 238 25.37 6.96 2.02
CA GLY A 238 26.03 5.92 2.80
C GLY A 238 26.50 6.36 4.19
N SER A 239 26.34 7.63 4.56
CA SER A 239 26.61 8.13 5.91
C SER A 239 25.64 7.54 6.96
N PRO A 240 26.06 7.42 8.22
CA PRO A 240 25.21 6.96 9.31
C PRO A 240 24.12 7.97 9.68
N LEU A 241 22.97 7.45 10.09
CA LEU A 241 21.80 8.17 10.60
C LEU A 241 21.24 7.39 11.79
N SER A 242 21.19 7.98 12.98
CA SER A 242 20.51 7.33 14.12
C SER A 242 19.00 7.51 14.01
N LEU A 243 18.24 6.42 14.20
CA LEU A 243 16.79 6.42 14.17
C LEU A 243 16.22 5.78 15.45
N PRO A 244 15.29 6.42 16.17
CA PRO A 244 14.58 5.77 17.27
C PRO A 244 13.80 4.56 16.78
N VAL A 245 13.90 3.47 17.55
CA VAL A 245 13.24 2.20 17.27
C VAL A 245 11.88 2.18 17.95
N PHE A 246 10.82 1.94 17.18
CA PHE A 246 9.46 1.80 17.69
C PHE A 246 8.97 0.37 17.43
N SER A 247 8.71 -0.40 18.49
CA SER A 247 8.31 -1.81 18.38
C SER A 247 6.82 -2.01 18.62
N PHE A 248 6.18 -2.87 17.83
CA PHE A 248 4.80 -3.29 18.04
C PHE A 248 4.50 -4.64 17.38
N ALA A 249 3.54 -5.35 17.96
CA ALA A 249 3.05 -6.63 17.44
C ALA A 249 2.08 -6.43 16.26
N LEU A 250 2.13 -7.33 15.28
CA LEU A 250 1.09 -7.50 14.25
C LEU A 250 0.61 -8.96 14.17
N PRO A 251 -0.68 -9.20 13.84
CA PRO A 251 -1.20 -10.55 13.59
C PRO A 251 -0.48 -11.32 12.48
N HIS A 252 0.11 -10.62 11.50
CA HIS A 252 0.81 -11.25 10.39
C HIS A 252 2.01 -10.38 9.92
N PRO A 253 3.15 -10.41 10.62
CA PRO A 253 4.28 -9.49 10.38
C PRO A 253 4.78 -9.50 8.92
N GLU A 254 4.79 -10.68 8.29
CA GLU A 254 5.36 -10.88 6.94
C GLU A 254 4.62 -10.13 5.83
N SER A 255 3.37 -9.69 6.07
CA SER A 255 2.63 -8.89 5.09
C SER A 255 2.76 -7.38 5.29
N TYR A 256 3.50 -6.92 6.32
CA TYR A 256 3.65 -5.49 6.60
C TYR A 256 4.38 -4.73 5.48
N GLY A 257 5.45 -5.28 4.89
CA GLY A 257 6.17 -4.60 3.81
C GLY A 257 5.30 -4.28 2.58
N HIS A 258 4.29 -5.11 2.31
CA HIS A 258 3.32 -4.90 1.24
C HIS A 258 2.29 -3.82 1.60
N LEU A 259 1.88 -3.76 2.88
CA LEU A 259 1.05 -2.69 3.42
C LEU A 259 1.80 -1.35 3.37
N GLN A 260 3.05 -1.31 3.83
CA GLN A 260 3.91 -0.13 3.77
C GLN A 260 4.10 0.35 2.33
N SER A 261 4.48 -0.55 1.41
CA SER A 261 4.66 -0.23 -0.01
C SER A 261 3.41 0.44 -0.61
N PHE A 262 2.21 -0.07 -0.33
CA PHE A 262 0.98 0.58 -0.79
C PHE A 262 0.71 1.93 -0.08
N LEU A 263 0.96 2.05 1.23
CA LEU A 263 0.78 3.32 1.94
C LEU A 263 1.60 4.45 1.33
N TYR A 264 2.84 4.18 0.89
CA TYR A 264 3.69 5.15 0.22
C TYR A 264 3.39 5.32 -1.29
N GLN A 265 3.25 4.23 -2.04
CA GLN A 265 3.22 4.29 -3.51
C GLN A 265 1.81 4.43 -4.11
N LYS A 266 0.76 4.10 -3.36
CA LYS A 266 -0.65 4.00 -3.83
C LYS A 266 -0.85 3.11 -5.08
N ASN A 267 0.12 2.25 -5.38
CA ASN A 267 0.14 1.43 -6.59
C ASN A 267 -0.78 0.21 -6.47
N ALA A 268 -1.97 0.33 -7.04
CA ALA A 268 -2.99 -0.71 -7.02
C ALA A 268 -2.56 -2.03 -7.70
N HIS A 269 -1.74 -1.94 -8.75
CA HIS A 269 -1.28 -3.11 -9.50
C HIS A 269 -0.32 -3.94 -8.65
N LEU A 270 0.70 -3.31 -8.05
CA LEU A 270 1.65 -3.99 -7.17
C LEU A 270 0.98 -4.56 -5.92
N PHE A 271 -0.01 -3.86 -5.36
CA PHE A 271 -0.75 -4.36 -4.19
C PHE A 271 -1.54 -5.63 -4.51
N ILE A 272 -2.38 -5.64 -5.55
CA ILE A 272 -3.11 -6.87 -5.93
C ILE A 272 -2.16 -7.99 -6.40
N ALA A 273 -1.09 -7.66 -7.12
CA ALA A 273 -0.08 -8.64 -7.52
C ALA A 273 0.64 -9.29 -6.33
N SER A 274 0.67 -8.64 -5.16
CA SER A 274 1.19 -9.25 -3.92
C SER A 274 0.19 -10.12 -3.15
N LEU A 275 -1.11 -10.01 -3.44
CA LEU A 275 -2.15 -10.81 -2.81
C LEU A 275 -2.46 -12.09 -3.59
N LEU A 276 -2.35 -12.06 -4.92
CA LEU A 276 -2.76 -13.14 -5.82
C LEU A 276 -1.56 -13.95 -6.35
N PRO A 277 -1.71 -15.26 -6.63
CA PRO A 277 -0.61 -16.10 -7.16
C PRO A 277 -0.23 -15.81 -8.62
N ARG A 278 -0.96 -14.91 -9.29
CA ARG A 278 -0.71 -14.47 -10.67
C ARG A 278 -1.10 -13.00 -10.81
N VAL A 279 -0.39 -12.28 -11.68
CA VAL A 279 -0.72 -10.88 -12.03
C VAL A 279 -2.17 -10.78 -12.50
N ALA A 280 -2.92 -9.85 -11.92
CA ALA A 280 -4.32 -9.62 -12.26
C ALA A 280 -4.49 -8.93 -13.63
N PRO A 281 -5.53 -9.29 -14.41
CA PRO A 281 -5.90 -8.56 -15.61
C PRO A 281 -6.41 -7.15 -15.26
N GLN A 282 -6.20 -6.18 -16.14
CA GLN A 282 -6.44 -4.75 -15.84
C GLN A 282 -7.93 -4.44 -15.62
N GLU A 283 -8.82 -5.19 -16.26
CA GLU A 283 -10.27 -5.11 -16.16
C GLU A 283 -10.76 -5.42 -14.72
N LEU A 284 -10.03 -6.29 -14.01
CA LEU A 284 -10.31 -6.63 -12.61
C LEU A 284 -10.06 -5.41 -11.70
N LEU A 285 -8.99 -4.65 -11.97
CA LEU A 285 -8.59 -3.47 -11.20
C LEU A 285 -9.49 -2.26 -11.48
N GLN A 286 -9.98 -2.12 -12.71
CA GLN A 286 -10.82 -0.98 -13.12
C GLN A 286 -12.28 -1.11 -12.66
N ALA A 287 -12.90 -2.28 -12.86
CA ALA A 287 -14.35 -2.44 -12.69
C ALA A 287 -14.78 -3.66 -11.86
N ALA A 288 -13.87 -4.59 -11.55
CA ALA A 288 -14.12 -5.80 -10.75
C ALA A 288 -15.41 -6.56 -11.12
N GLN A 289 -15.77 -6.58 -12.41
CA GLN A 289 -17.05 -7.15 -12.86
C GLN A 289 -17.12 -8.63 -12.50
N LYS A 290 -18.29 -9.10 -12.04
CA LYS A 290 -18.52 -10.49 -11.61
C LYS A 290 -18.06 -11.53 -12.66
N LYS A 291 -18.22 -11.24 -13.96
CA LYS A 291 -17.73 -12.10 -15.05
C LYS A 291 -16.19 -12.20 -15.05
N THR A 292 -15.50 -11.06 -14.96
CA THR A 292 -14.02 -10.99 -14.89
C THR A 292 -13.47 -11.65 -13.62
N VAL A 293 -14.11 -11.42 -12.48
CA VAL A 293 -13.78 -12.04 -11.18
C VAL A 293 -13.89 -13.57 -11.28
N LEU A 294 -15.00 -14.09 -11.81
CA LEU A 294 -15.21 -15.54 -11.98
C LEU A 294 -14.25 -16.16 -13.01
N ALA A 295 -14.04 -15.50 -14.15
CA ALA A 295 -13.14 -16.00 -15.19
C ALA A 295 -11.69 -16.07 -14.69
N PHE A 296 -11.22 -15.04 -13.98
CA PHE A 296 -9.86 -15.06 -13.41
C PHE A 296 -9.75 -16.07 -12.26
N ALA A 297 -10.78 -16.21 -11.42
CA ALA A 297 -10.83 -17.25 -10.39
C ALA A 297 -10.74 -18.68 -10.96
N GLY A 298 -11.41 -18.95 -12.10
CA GLY A 298 -11.25 -20.20 -12.84
C GLY A 298 -9.80 -20.41 -13.31
N VAL A 299 -9.22 -19.42 -13.99
CA VAL A 299 -7.80 -19.46 -14.41
C VAL A 299 -6.87 -19.74 -13.22
N LEU A 300 -7.11 -19.18 -12.03
CA LEU A 300 -6.32 -19.51 -10.85
C LEU A 300 -6.55 -20.95 -10.36
N ALA A 301 -7.80 -21.42 -10.37
CA ALA A 301 -8.18 -22.75 -9.92
C ALA A 301 -7.62 -23.88 -10.80
N ASP A 302 -7.46 -23.60 -12.11
CA ASP A 302 -6.92 -24.54 -13.10
C ASP A 302 -5.38 -24.45 -13.20
N THR A 303 -4.78 -23.29 -12.89
CA THR A 303 -3.31 -23.09 -12.93
C THR A 303 -2.60 -23.52 -11.64
N PHE A 304 -3.24 -23.39 -10.46
CA PHE A 304 -2.58 -23.53 -9.16
C PHE A 304 -3.23 -24.59 -8.28
N THR A 305 -2.40 -25.30 -7.50
CA THR A 305 -2.88 -26.31 -6.57
C THR A 305 -3.68 -25.68 -5.40
N PRO A 306 -4.62 -26.42 -4.78
CA PRO A 306 -5.38 -25.92 -3.63
C PRO A 306 -4.50 -25.38 -2.49
N GLN A 307 -3.31 -25.95 -2.28
CA GLN A 307 -2.35 -25.53 -1.27
C GLN A 307 -1.76 -24.14 -1.56
N VAL A 308 -1.50 -23.81 -2.83
CA VAL A 308 -1.03 -22.47 -3.24
C VAL A 308 -2.15 -21.44 -3.05
N ILE A 309 -3.38 -21.76 -3.47
CA ILE A 309 -4.54 -20.87 -3.30
C ILE A 309 -4.81 -20.62 -1.80
N LEU A 310 -4.73 -21.67 -0.96
CA LEU A 310 -4.86 -21.56 0.49
C LEU A 310 -3.73 -20.76 1.14
N ARG A 311 -2.48 -20.83 0.62
CA ARG A 311 -1.37 -19.96 1.08
C ARG A 311 -1.67 -18.49 0.82
N HIS A 312 -2.16 -18.16 -0.38
CA HIS A 312 -2.56 -16.78 -0.72
C HIS A 312 -3.78 -16.32 0.09
N ALA A 313 -4.71 -17.22 0.42
CA ALA A 313 -5.80 -16.94 1.35
C ALA A 313 -5.29 -16.60 2.76
N LYS A 314 -4.40 -17.42 3.33
CA LYS A 314 -3.79 -17.14 4.65
C LYS A 314 -3.06 -15.79 4.67
N PHE A 315 -2.26 -15.51 3.65
CA PHE A 315 -1.54 -14.24 3.52
C PHE A 315 -2.47 -13.02 3.41
N THR A 316 -3.48 -13.10 2.53
CA THR A 316 -4.46 -12.02 2.31
C THR A 316 -5.29 -11.76 3.57
N HIS A 317 -5.69 -12.82 4.29
CA HIS A 317 -6.36 -12.70 5.58
C HIS A 317 -5.44 -12.11 6.66
N GLY A 318 -4.16 -12.47 6.68
CA GLY A 318 -3.16 -11.88 7.57
C GLY A 318 -2.99 -10.37 7.34
N LEU A 319 -2.87 -9.94 6.07
CA LEU A 319 -2.81 -8.53 5.70
C LEU A 319 -4.10 -7.78 6.09
N TYR A 320 -5.27 -8.39 5.92
CA TYR A 320 -6.55 -7.87 6.44
C TYR A 320 -6.53 -7.65 7.96
N MET A 321 -6.03 -8.62 8.73
CA MET A 321 -5.94 -8.50 10.19
C MET A 321 -4.98 -7.37 10.60
N ASN A 322 -3.85 -7.19 9.90
CA ASN A 322 -2.98 -6.03 10.10
C ASN A 322 -3.69 -4.71 9.80
N MET A 323 -4.44 -4.62 8.69
CA MET A 323 -5.21 -3.42 8.33
C MET A 323 -6.30 -3.08 9.35
N CYS A 324 -6.90 -4.10 9.99
CA CYS A 324 -7.83 -3.92 11.10
C CYS A 324 -7.12 -3.39 12.36
N VAL A 325 -6.02 -4.03 12.78
CA VAL A 325 -5.24 -3.64 13.97
C VAL A 325 -4.71 -2.22 13.85
N LEU A 326 -4.08 -1.87 12.73
CA LEU A 326 -3.57 -0.52 12.47
C LEU A 326 -4.67 0.54 12.26
N GLY A 327 -5.92 0.12 12.01
CA GLY A 327 -7.04 1.02 11.76
C GLY A 327 -6.88 1.81 10.47
N ILE A 328 -6.51 1.14 9.37
CA ILE A 328 -6.11 1.79 8.10
C ILE A 328 -7.26 2.60 7.47
N GLN A 329 -7.00 3.87 7.19
CA GLN A 329 -7.91 4.79 6.49
C GLN A 329 -7.46 5.06 5.06
N ASP A 330 -7.64 4.05 4.22
CA ASP A 330 -7.40 4.10 2.77
C ASP A 330 -8.44 3.24 2.03
N ASP A 331 -9.47 3.90 1.49
CA ASP A 331 -10.64 3.23 0.89
C ASP A 331 -10.28 2.41 -0.36
N ARG A 332 -9.25 2.85 -1.10
CA ARG A 332 -8.72 2.15 -2.29
C ARG A 332 -8.05 0.84 -1.86
N MET A 333 -7.28 0.86 -0.77
CA MET A 333 -6.68 -0.36 -0.21
C MET A 333 -7.74 -1.38 0.22
N TRP A 334 -8.79 -0.95 0.93
CA TRP A 334 -9.89 -1.81 1.36
C TRP A 334 -10.69 -2.41 0.20
N TYR A 335 -10.88 -1.65 -0.89
CA TYR A 335 -11.52 -2.12 -2.12
C TYR A 335 -10.69 -3.21 -2.82
N LEU A 336 -9.41 -2.95 -3.06
CA LEU A 336 -8.49 -3.88 -3.74
C LEU A 336 -8.32 -5.19 -2.95
N LEU A 337 -8.23 -5.10 -1.62
CA LEU A 337 -8.18 -6.26 -0.72
C LEU A 337 -9.43 -7.15 -0.85
N ASN A 338 -10.62 -6.55 -0.95
CA ASN A 338 -11.88 -7.32 -1.11
C ASN A 338 -11.97 -7.98 -2.49
N ILE A 339 -11.48 -7.35 -3.56
CA ILE A 339 -11.41 -7.97 -4.90
C ILE A 339 -10.50 -9.20 -4.88
N ALA A 340 -9.29 -9.06 -4.33
CA ALA A 340 -8.35 -10.18 -4.22
C ALA A 340 -8.94 -11.32 -3.39
N TRP A 341 -9.62 -11.00 -2.29
CA TRP A 341 -10.30 -11.99 -1.44
C TRP A 341 -11.44 -12.74 -2.16
N GLU A 342 -12.28 -12.04 -2.92
CA GLU A 342 -13.37 -12.68 -3.68
C GLU A 342 -12.82 -13.60 -4.78
N VAL A 343 -11.76 -13.19 -5.49
CA VAL A 343 -11.04 -14.04 -6.45
C VAL A 343 -10.46 -15.30 -5.79
N ILE A 344 -9.75 -15.17 -4.66
CA ILE A 344 -9.13 -16.31 -3.95
C ILE A 344 -10.19 -17.30 -3.46
N LEU A 345 -11.28 -16.82 -2.83
CA LEU A 345 -12.34 -17.70 -2.34
C LEU A 345 -13.09 -18.41 -3.47
N LEU A 346 -13.30 -17.75 -4.61
CA LEU A 346 -13.91 -18.39 -5.78
C LEU A 346 -12.96 -19.42 -6.40
N ALA A 347 -11.67 -19.13 -6.50
CA ALA A 347 -10.68 -20.09 -7.01
C ALA A 347 -10.61 -21.34 -6.13
N ALA A 348 -10.52 -21.17 -4.80
CA ALA A 348 -10.55 -22.28 -3.85
C ALA A 348 -11.82 -23.13 -3.99
N ALA A 349 -12.99 -22.50 -4.13
CA ALA A 349 -14.27 -23.19 -4.30
C ALA A 349 -14.40 -23.93 -5.64
N ILE A 350 -13.68 -23.52 -6.69
CA ILE A 350 -13.60 -24.23 -7.97
C ILE A 350 -12.64 -25.42 -7.84
N SER A 351 -11.40 -25.21 -7.37
CA SER A 351 -10.43 -26.31 -7.22
C SER A 351 -10.94 -27.43 -6.31
N SER A 352 -11.63 -27.10 -5.20
CA SER A 352 -12.24 -28.11 -4.32
C SER A 352 -13.34 -28.94 -4.99
N ARG A 353 -14.05 -28.39 -5.99
CA ARG A 353 -15.01 -29.16 -6.80
C ARG A 353 -14.32 -30.03 -7.83
N ASN A 354 -13.28 -29.51 -8.49
CA ASN A 354 -12.51 -30.26 -9.47
C ASN A 354 -11.86 -31.50 -8.84
N SER A 355 -11.27 -31.37 -7.63
CA SER A 355 -10.72 -32.51 -6.89
C SER A 355 -11.78 -33.53 -6.45
N ALA A 356 -13.01 -33.09 -6.14
CA ALA A 356 -14.13 -33.97 -5.76
C ALA A 356 -14.86 -34.61 -6.96
N ALA A 357 -14.45 -34.28 -8.20
CA ALA A 357 -14.92 -34.90 -9.44
C ALA A 357 -13.83 -35.75 -10.13
N GLN A 358 -12.69 -35.95 -9.44
CA GLN A 358 -11.55 -36.78 -9.84
C GLN A 358 -11.35 -37.97 -8.87
N GLN A 359 -12.34 -38.22 -8.02
CA GLN A 359 -12.46 -39.32 -7.05
C GLN A 359 -13.78 -40.04 -7.31
#